data_AF-A0A369N851-F1
#
_entry.id   AF-A0A369N851-F1
#
_cell.length_a   1.000
_cell.length_b   1.000
_cell.length_c   1.000
_cell.angle_alpha   90.00
_cell.angle_beta   90.00
_cell.angle_gamma   90.00
#
_symmetry.space_group_name_H-M   'P 1'
#
loop_
_entity.id
_entity.type
_entity.pdbx_description
1 polymer ?
#
loop_
_entity_poly.entity_id
_entity_poly.type
_entity_poly.pdbx_seq_one_letter_code
_entity_poly.pdbx_strand_id
1 'polypeptide(L)'
;MTETNQRATDAQHKGGLSRRQFIAGIGGLGIGAVLGSGITALLLPDDVYAIEASQGYLLVDAKKCAGCETCVISCSLAHLGRINTSLSRIQVMKNALGSFPSDDVMQNQCRQCPYPSCVEACPVGAMHADPETGVRLVDEGKCIGCERCVEACPFTPSRVQWNFEDKHAQKCDLCKNTPFWDEEGGPSGKQLCVEICPMKAIAFTNVLPVQTDEGYTANLRNDHYLEIGLPSDDEARIPPARLGYGAGGTAAQAAAGSNDK
;
A
#
# COMPACT_ATOMS: atom_id res chain seq x y z
N MET A 1 -0.01 62.46 6.16
CA MET A 1 -0.03 61.09 5.59
C MET A 1 1.02 61.00 4.50
N THR A 2 2.33 60.96 4.84
CA THR A 2 3.41 60.77 3.84
C THR A 2 4.78 60.57 4.51
N GLU A 3 4.93 59.63 5.45
CA GLU A 3 6.27 59.31 6.03
C GLU A 3 6.41 57.82 6.37
N THR A 4 6.17 56.93 5.39
CA THR A 4 6.41 55.48 5.58
C THR A 4 7.17 54.79 4.44
N ASN A 5 7.55 55.49 3.38
CA ASN A 5 8.12 54.86 2.17
C ASN A 5 9.64 55.00 1.98
N GLN A 6 10.40 55.35 3.03
CA GLN A 6 11.85 55.54 2.93
C GLN A 6 12.70 54.47 3.64
N ARG A 7 12.09 53.35 4.06
CA ARG A 7 12.81 52.19 4.61
C ARG A 7 12.95 51.00 3.64
N ALA A 8 12.64 51.20 2.36
CA ALA A 8 12.60 50.11 1.38
C ALA A 8 13.84 50.02 0.44
N THR A 9 14.84 50.90 0.54
CA THR A 9 15.89 50.99 -0.50
C THR A 9 17.33 50.63 -0.08
N ASP A 10 17.65 50.44 1.21
CA ASP A 10 19.06 50.44 1.65
C ASP A 10 19.60 49.12 2.24
N ALA A 11 19.00 47.96 1.97
CA ALA A 11 19.49 46.68 2.51
C ALA A 11 19.74 45.57 1.48
N GLN A 12 20.00 45.92 0.22
CA GLN A 12 20.45 44.97 -0.81
C GLN A 12 21.85 45.30 -1.31
N HIS A 13 22.91 44.91 -0.59
CA HIS A 13 24.13 44.32 -1.16
C HIS A 13 25.13 43.86 -0.08
N LYS A 14 25.81 42.73 -0.37
CA LYS A 14 27.02 42.12 0.25
C LYS A 14 26.71 41.01 1.27
N GLY A 15 27.07 39.73 1.03
CA GLY A 15 27.81 39.15 -0.08
C GLY A 15 27.50 37.65 -0.22
N GLY A 16 27.20 37.24 -1.45
CA GLY A 16 27.10 35.84 -1.82
C GLY A 16 28.44 35.35 -2.38
N LEU A 17 28.83 34.13 -2.00
CA LEU A 17 29.98 33.44 -2.58
C LEU A 17 29.80 33.27 -4.08
N SER A 18 30.87 33.53 -4.84
CA SER A 18 30.88 33.41 -6.30
C SER A 18 30.68 31.95 -6.74
N ARG A 19 30.02 31.73 -7.89
CA ARG A 19 29.83 30.40 -8.52
C ARG A 19 31.12 29.57 -8.64
N ARG A 20 32.29 30.21 -8.71
CA ARG A 20 33.60 29.52 -8.75
C ARG A 20 34.08 29.04 -7.36
N GLN A 21 33.62 29.67 -6.28
CA GLN A 21 33.93 29.27 -4.90
C GLN A 21 33.03 28.14 -4.39
N PHE A 22 31.86 27.92 -5.00
CA PHE A 22 30.98 26.79 -4.68
C PHE A 22 31.49 25.47 -5.28
N ILE A 23 32.01 25.49 -6.52
CA ILE A 23 32.53 24.28 -7.19
C ILE A 23 33.85 23.78 -6.57
N ALA A 24 34.63 24.65 -5.93
CA ALA A 24 35.88 24.27 -5.29
C ALA A 24 35.70 23.72 -3.84
N GLY A 25 34.50 23.77 -3.25
CA GLY A 25 34.30 23.56 -1.82
C GLY A 25 33.43 22.37 -1.39
N ILE A 26 32.76 21.66 -2.31
CA ILE A 26 31.86 20.53 -1.96
C ILE A 26 32.25 19.30 -2.78
N GLY A 27 33.49 18.87 -2.61
CA GLY A 27 33.93 17.55 -3.04
C GLY A 27 33.57 16.51 -1.99
N GLY A 28 32.31 16.08 -1.97
CA GLY A 28 31.84 14.86 -1.32
C GLY A 28 31.84 14.87 0.22
N LEU A 29 30.65 14.67 0.80
CA LEU A 29 30.33 13.87 1.99
C LEU A 29 28.93 14.29 2.43
N GLY A 30 27.93 13.45 2.16
CA GLY A 30 26.56 13.66 2.64
C GLY A 30 26.56 13.74 4.17
N ILE A 31 25.96 14.80 4.70
CA ILE A 31 25.82 14.98 6.15
C ILE A 31 24.53 14.27 6.55
N GLY A 32 24.64 13.12 7.22
CA GLY A 32 23.49 12.50 7.87
C GLY A 32 22.99 13.41 8.99
N ALA A 33 21.73 13.83 8.93
CA ALA A 33 21.10 14.59 10.00
C ALA A 33 20.14 13.66 10.76
N VAL A 34 20.39 13.47 12.05
CA VAL A 34 19.41 12.84 12.94
C VAL A 34 18.41 13.91 13.33
N LEU A 35 17.25 13.92 12.67
CA LEU A 35 16.11 14.69 13.15
C LEU A 35 15.56 13.96 14.38
N GLY A 36 15.18 14.70 15.42
CA GLY A 36 14.90 14.23 16.80
C GLY A 36 13.82 13.16 16.99
N SER A 37 13.38 12.51 15.93
CA SER A 37 12.52 11.33 15.86
C SER A 37 13.28 10.02 15.60
N GLY A 38 14.61 10.02 15.54
CA GLY A 38 15.42 8.80 15.33
C GLY A 38 15.46 8.32 13.87
N ILE A 39 15.05 9.17 12.93
CA ILE A 39 15.10 8.88 11.49
C ILE A 39 16.50 9.23 10.98
N THR A 40 17.23 8.24 10.45
CA THR A 40 18.44 8.47 9.67
C THR A 40 18.03 8.93 8.27
N ALA A 41 17.90 10.24 8.07
CA ALA A 41 17.67 10.81 6.74
C ALA A 41 19.02 11.25 6.15
N LEU A 42 19.34 10.74 4.95
CA LEU A 42 20.44 11.28 4.18
C LEU A 42 19.96 12.57 3.51
N LEU A 43 20.54 13.72 3.86
CA LEU A 43 20.30 14.97 3.16
C LEU A 43 21.00 14.90 1.79
N LEU A 44 20.28 14.45 0.77
CA LEU A 44 20.71 14.61 -0.61
C LEU A 44 20.45 16.06 -1.05
N PRO A 45 21.35 16.65 -1.87
CA PRO A 45 21.15 18.00 -2.39
C PRO A 45 20.00 17.96 -3.40
N ASP A 46 18.76 18.18 -2.93
CA ASP A 46 17.54 18.57 -3.66
C ASP A 46 16.26 18.40 -2.77
N ASP A 47 16.36 18.54 -1.44
CA ASP A 47 15.25 18.30 -0.48
C ASP A 47 14.62 16.89 -0.55
N VAL A 48 15.34 15.93 -1.15
CA VAL A 48 14.89 14.53 -1.22
C VAL A 48 15.22 13.83 0.10
N TYR A 49 14.19 13.66 0.93
CA TYR A 49 14.24 12.74 2.07
C TYR A 49 14.28 11.30 1.53
N ALA A 50 15.46 10.68 1.51
CA ALA A 50 15.59 9.28 1.18
C ALA A 50 15.11 8.42 2.37
N ILE A 51 13.82 8.09 2.40
CA ILE A 51 13.28 7.08 3.31
C ILE A 51 13.59 5.71 2.71
N GLU A 52 14.28 4.84 3.46
CA GLU A 52 14.59 3.49 3.00
C GLU A 52 13.31 2.71 2.64
N ALA A 53 13.38 1.90 1.59
CA ALA A 53 12.25 1.08 1.15
C ALA A 53 11.92 0.01 2.20
N SER A 54 10.63 -0.35 2.30
CA SER A 54 10.20 -1.48 3.13
C SER A 54 10.86 -2.78 2.67
N GLN A 55 11.26 -3.62 3.61
CA GLN A 55 11.80 -4.95 3.29
C GLN A 55 10.71 -5.99 3.01
N GLY A 56 9.43 -5.61 3.05
CA GLY A 56 8.30 -6.53 2.87
C GLY A 56 7.09 -5.90 2.20
N TYR A 57 6.41 -6.71 1.38
CA TYR A 57 5.26 -6.34 0.56
C TYR A 57 4.26 -7.49 0.45
N LEU A 58 2.98 -7.15 0.32
CA LEU A 58 1.90 -8.11 0.08
C LEU A 58 1.44 -8.03 -1.37
N LEU A 59 1.47 -9.17 -2.04
CA LEU A 59 0.93 -9.37 -3.39
C LEU A 59 -0.43 -10.08 -3.28
N VAL A 60 -1.36 -9.73 -4.16
CA VAL A 60 -2.70 -10.33 -4.16
C VAL A 60 -3.07 -10.82 -5.56
N ASP A 61 -3.61 -12.03 -5.62
CA ASP A 61 -4.34 -12.53 -6.78
C ASP A 61 -5.84 -12.26 -6.59
N ALA A 62 -6.31 -11.12 -7.12
CA ALA A 62 -7.74 -10.76 -7.04
C ALA A 62 -8.62 -11.79 -7.77
N LYS A 63 -8.12 -12.40 -8.84
CA LYS A 63 -8.83 -13.40 -9.66
C LYS A 63 -8.98 -14.74 -8.95
N LYS A 64 -8.17 -14.96 -7.91
CA LYS A 64 -8.24 -16.11 -7.01
C LYS A 64 -9.02 -15.83 -5.73
N CYS A 65 -9.17 -14.57 -5.36
CA CYS A 65 -9.78 -14.16 -4.11
C CYS A 65 -11.30 -14.32 -4.14
N ALA A 66 -11.85 -15.21 -3.31
CA ALA A 66 -13.29 -15.41 -3.18
C ALA A 66 -14.02 -14.36 -2.32
N GLY A 67 -13.30 -13.31 -1.86
CA GLY A 67 -13.88 -12.28 -1.01
C GLY A 67 -14.33 -12.76 0.39
N CYS A 68 -13.89 -13.92 0.87
CA CYS A 68 -14.38 -14.51 2.14
C CYS A 68 -14.09 -13.71 3.43
N GLU A 69 -13.31 -12.64 3.36
CA GLU A 69 -12.96 -11.74 4.49
C GLU A 69 -12.22 -12.41 5.66
N THR A 70 -11.78 -13.67 5.55
CA THR A 70 -10.99 -14.34 6.59
C THR A 70 -9.73 -13.56 6.96
N CYS A 71 -9.05 -12.97 5.97
CA CYS A 71 -7.89 -12.11 6.20
C CYS A 71 -8.24 -10.80 6.94
N VAL A 72 -9.42 -10.22 6.67
CA VAL A 72 -9.91 -8.99 7.32
C VAL A 72 -10.23 -9.27 8.79
N ILE A 73 -11.00 -10.33 9.04
CA ILE A 73 -11.40 -10.76 10.39
C ILE A 73 -10.17 -11.07 11.24
N SER A 74 -9.28 -11.91 10.74
CA SER A 74 -8.06 -12.33 11.46
C SER A 74 -7.12 -11.16 11.75
N CYS A 75 -6.99 -10.21 10.84
CA CYS A 75 -6.20 -9.01 11.07
C CYS A 75 -6.74 -8.19 12.26
N SER A 76 -8.05 -7.96 12.35
CA SER A 76 -8.64 -7.28 13.51
C SER A 76 -8.44 -8.08 14.81
N LEU A 77 -8.55 -9.41 14.73
CA LEU A 77 -8.39 -10.29 15.88
C LEU A 77 -6.96 -10.25 16.43
N ALA A 78 -5.94 -10.33 15.57
CA ALA A 78 -4.54 -10.33 15.99
C ALA A 78 -4.06 -8.99 16.56
N HIS A 79 -4.67 -7.88 16.11
CA HIS A 79 -4.30 -6.54 16.59
C HIS A 79 -5.12 -6.08 17.80
N LEU A 80 -6.42 -6.46 17.87
CA LEU A 80 -7.37 -5.91 18.84
C LEU A 80 -8.01 -6.95 19.76
N GLY A 81 -7.80 -8.25 19.51
CA GLY A 81 -8.39 -9.33 20.31
C GLY A 81 -9.90 -9.51 20.09
N ARG A 82 -10.48 -8.83 19.08
CA ARG A 82 -11.90 -8.90 18.73
C ARG A 82 -12.10 -8.80 17.23
N ILE A 83 -13.21 -9.35 16.76
CA ILE A 83 -13.60 -9.29 15.35
C ILE A 83 -14.25 -7.92 15.10
N ASN A 84 -13.60 -7.10 14.28
CA ASN A 84 -14.17 -5.85 13.78
C ASN A 84 -13.58 -5.52 12.40
N THR A 85 -14.37 -5.71 11.35
CA THR A 85 -13.93 -5.52 9.96
C THR A 85 -13.60 -4.06 9.65
N SER A 86 -14.33 -3.11 10.22
CA SER A 86 -14.07 -1.66 10.07
C SER A 86 -12.76 -1.21 10.71
N LEU A 87 -12.26 -1.95 11.71
CA LEU A 87 -10.97 -1.68 12.35
C LEU A 87 -9.85 -2.57 11.81
N SER A 88 -10.12 -3.41 10.81
CA SER A 88 -9.09 -4.22 10.18
C SER A 88 -8.13 -3.34 9.38
N ARG A 89 -6.84 -3.66 9.44
CA ARG A 89 -5.78 -2.91 8.76
C ARG A 89 -5.64 -3.27 7.28
N ILE A 90 -6.40 -4.25 6.82
CA ILE A 90 -6.60 -4.61 5.41
C ILE A 90 -8.10 -4.71 5.14
N GLN A 91 -8.52 -4.36 3.92
CA GLN A 91 -9.93 -4.35 3.57
C GLN A 91 -10.19 -5.24 2.35
N VAL A 92 -11.35 -5.88 2.31
CA VAL A 92 -11.84 -6.63 1.15
C VAL A 92 -13.21 -6.06 0.81
N MET A 93 -13.37 -5.60 -0.43
CA MET A 93 -14.62 -5.06 -0.93
C MET A 93 -15.16 -5.97 -2.02
N LYS A 94 -16.47 -6.15 -2.02
CA LYS A 94 -17.18 -6.91 -3.05
C LYS A 94 -18.01 -5.95 -3.89
N ASN A 95 -17.90 -6.06 -5.19
CA ASN A 95 -18.77 -5.39 -6.13
C ASN A 95 -19.79 -6.41 -6.63
N ALA A 96 -21.01 -6.36 -6.06
CA ALA A 96 -22.08 -7.27 -6.44
C ALA A 96 -22.54 -7.09 -7.91
N LEU A 97 -22.15 -5.99 -8.55
CA LEU A 97 -22.43 -5.72 -9.97
C LEU A 97 -21.24 -6.05 -10.87
N GLY A 98 -20.09 -6.41 -10.28
CA GLY A 98 -18.89 -6.81 -11.00
C GLY A 98 -19.03 -8.22 -11.56
N SER A 99 -18.27 -8.48 -12.62
CA SER A 99 -18.16 -9.79 -13.25
C SER A 99 -16.95 -10.54 -12.73
N PHE A 100 -17.17 -11.75 -12.22
CA PHE A 100 -16.07 -12.65 -11.89
C PHE A 100 -15.23 -12.98 -13.15
N PRO A 101 -13.89 -13.03 -13.06
CA PRO A 101 -13.03 -12.76 -11.89
C PRO A 101 -12.42 -11.34 -11.89
N SER A 102 -13.00 -10.40 -12.62
CA SER A 102 -12.33 -9.16 -13.02
C SER A 102 -12.49 -8.05 -12.00
N ASP A 103 -13.73 -7.72 -11.65
CA ASP A 103 -14.06 -6.53 -10.85
C ASP A 103 -15.07 -6.81 -9.73
N ASP A 104 -15.33 -8.09 -9.43
CA ASP A 104 -16.25 -8.55 -8.39
C ASP A 104 -15.65 -8.50 -6.97
N VAL A 105 -14.32 -8.61 -6.84
CA VAL A 105 -13.60 -8.55 -5.57
C VAL A 105 -12.39 -7.63 -5.66
N MET A 106 -12.26 -6.73 -4.67
CA MET A 106 -11.11 -5.84 -4.53
C MET A 106 -10.48 -6.03 -3.14
N GLN A 107 -9.21 -6.40 -3.10
CA GLN A 107 -8.45 -6.45 -1.86
C GLN A 107 -7.56 -5.21 -1.72
N ASN A 108 -7.68 -4.56 -0.57
CA ASN A 108 -7.10 -3.27 -0.30
C ASN A 108 -6.15 -3.34 0.91
N GLN A 109 -4.93 -3.81 0.66
CA GLN A 109 -3.82 -3.83 1.62
C GLN A 109 -2.88 -2.64 1.46
N CYS A 110 -2.20 -2.22 2.53
CA CYS A 110 -1.16 -1.19 2.42
C CYS A 110 -0.03 -1.68 1.50
N ARG A 111 0.38 -0.84 0.54
CA ARG A 111 1.45 -1.13 -0.41
C ARG A 111 2.86 -0.92 0.14
N GLN A 112 3.02 -0.39 1.36
CA GLN A 112 4.33 -0.09 1.95
C GLN A 112 5.23 0.75 1.01
N CYS A 113 4.65 1.81 0.44
CA CYS A 113 5.27 2.59 -0.63
C CYS A 113 6.69 3.07 -0.28
N PRO A 114 7.63 3.04 -1.24
CA PRO A 114 8.97 3.59 -1.06
C PRO A 114 8.93 5.11 -0.88
N TYR A 115 7.96 5.79 -1.52
CA TYR A 115 7.66 7.23 -1.36
C TYR A 115 6.31 7.39 -0.64
N PRO A 116 6.28 7.30 0.70
CA PRO A 116 5.03 7.25 1.47
C PRO A 116 4.44 8.66 1.71
N SER A 117 3.53 9.09 0.86
CA SER A 117 2.79 10.36 1.03
C SER A 117 2.08 10.47 2.39
N CYS A 118 1.68 9.34 2.98
CA CYS A 118 1.08 9.30 4.31
C CYS A 118 2.06 9.64 5.45
N VAL A 119 3.35 9.35 5.29
CA VAL A 119 4.42 9.74 6.22
C VAL A 119 4.71 11.22 6.07
N GLU A 120 4.90 11.70 4.85
CA GLU A 120 5.15 13.13 4.55
C GLU A 120 4.02 14.04 5.05
N ALA A 121 2.77 13.59 4.96
CA ALA A 121 1.63 14.37 5.40
C ALA A 121 1.47 14.48 6.92
N CYS A 122 2.19 13.67 7.72
CA CYS A 122 2.01 13.62 9.16
C CYS A 122 2.75 14.76 9.89
N PRO A 123 2.05 15.74 10.49
CA PRO A 123 2.70 16.91 11.08
C PRO A 123 3.45 16.63 12.39
N VAL A 124 3.17 15.49 13.02
CA VAL A 124 3.68 15.10 14.35
C VAL A 124 4.61 13.89 14.30
N GLY A 125 4.92 13.38 13.11
CA GLY A 125 5.79 12.21 12.93
C GLY A 125 5.22 10.91 13.50
N ALA A 126 3.90 10.79 13.65
CA ALA A 126 3.26 9.54 14.05
C ALA A 126 3.38 8.47 12.96
N MET A 127 3.17 8.85 11.70
CA MET A 127 3.49 8.01 10.55
C MET A 127 5.00 8.05 10.31
N HIS A 128 5.65 6.90 10.28
CA HIS A 128 7.10 6.82 10.11
C HIS A 128 7.52 5.52 9.42
N ALA A 129 8.77 5.49 8.97
CA ALA A 129 9.43 4.27 8.54
C ALA A 129 10.17 3.67 9.74
N ASP A 130 10.04 2.36 9.90
CA ASP A 130 10.88 1.63 10.82
C ASP A 130 12.35 1.71 10.38
N PRO A 131 13.29 2.06 11.26
CA PRO A 131 14.68 2.27 10.89
C PRO A 131 15.43 0.98 10.55
N GLU A 132 14.96 -0.18 11.01
CA GLU A 132 15.62 -1.47 10.75
C GLU A 132 15.04 -2.17 9.53
N THR A 133 13.72 -2.12 9.37
CA THR A 133 13.00 -2.90 8.36
C THR A 133 12.39 -2.07 7.24
N GLY A 134 12.42 -0.74 7.34
CA GLY A 134 11.77 0.18 6.41
C GLY A 134 10.23 0.07 6.38
N VAL A 135 9.62 -0.74 7.23
CA VAL A 135 8.17 -0.94 7.26
C VAL A 135 7.52 0.37 7.67
N ARG A 136 6.47 0.79 6.96
CA ARG A 136 5.74 1.99 7.37
C ARG A 136 4.93 1.62 8.63
N LEU A 137 5.00 2.41 9.67
CA LEU A 137 4.32 2.17 10.95
C LEU A 137 3.55 3.41 11.39
N VAL A 138 2.68 3.22 12.37
CA VAL A 138 2.00 4.31 13.07
C VAL A 138 2.36 4.24 14.54
N ASP A 139 2.89 5.34 15.08
CA ASP A 139 3.00 5.57 16.50
C ASP A 139 1.67 6.14 17.00
N GLU A 140 0.86 5.28 17.60
CA GLU A 140 -0.49 5.62 18.08
C GLU A 140 -0.43 6.68 19.19
N GLY A 141 0.62 6.69 20.01
CA GLY A 141 0.82 7.65 21.09
C GLY A 141 1.17 9.06 20.63
N LYS A 142 1.76 9.20 19.43
CA LYS A 142 2.01 10.51 18.79
C LYS A 142 0.85 10.99 17.91
N CYS A 143 -0.08 10.12 17.55
CA CYS A 143 -1.14 10.47 16.61
C CYS A 143 -2.13 11.47 17.24
N ILE A 144 -2.27 12.64 16.61
CA ILE A 144 -3.22 13.69 17.05
C ILE A 144 -4.59 13.60 16.37
N GLY A 145 -4.83 12.54 15.59
CA GLY A 145 -6.13 12.32 14.95
C GLY A 145 -6.50 13.29 13.82
N CYS A 146 -5.53 13.95 13.20
CA CYS A 146 -5.79 14.95 12.15
C CYS A 146 -6.19 14.37 10.77
N GLU A 147 -6.18 13.05 10.61
CA GLU A 147 -6.58 12.31 9.39
C GLU A 147 -5.87 12.66 8.06
N ARG A 148 -4.94 13.61 8.04
CA ARG A 148 -4.16 14.01 6.84
C ARG A 148 -3.48 12.83 6.13
N CYS A 149 -3.08 11.81 6.88
CA CYS A 149 -2.45 10.61 6.34
C CYS A 149 -3.44 9.67 5.63
N VAL A 150 -4.73 9.71 5.99
CA VAL A 150 -5.81 9.00 5.30
C VAL A 150 -6.07 9.64 3.95
N GLU A 151 -6.17 10.98 3.92
CA GLU A 151 -6.36 11.78 2.71
C GLU A 151 -5.16 11.72 1.77
N ALA A 152 -3.94 11.70 2.31
CA ALA A 152 -2.71 11.67 1.52
C ALA A 152 -2.43 10.31 0.87
N CYS A 153 -3.17 9.25 1.22
CA CYS A 153 -3.00 7.96 0.58
C CYS A 153 -3.48 8.05 -0.89
N PRO A 154 -2.63 7.76 -1.89
CA PRO A 154 -3.00 7.96 -3.30
C PRO A 154 -3.96 6.90 -3.85
N PHE A 155 -4.37 5.93 -3.03
CA PHE A 155 -5.21 4.82 -3.45
C PHE A 155 -6.64 5.02 -2.98
N THR A 156 -7.59 4.59 -3.81
CA THR A 156 -9.02 4.61 -3.50
C THR A 156 -9.56 3.18 -3.46
N PRO A 157 -10.07 2.70 -2.31
CA PRO A 157 -10.11 3.37 -1.01
C PRO A 157 -8.71 3.49 -0.39
N SER A 158 -8.57 4.46 0.53
CA SER A 158 -7.34 4.68 1.29
C SER A 158 -6.89 3.40 1.96
N ARG A 159 -5.58 3.15 1.95
CA ARG A 159 -4.96 2.01 2.65
C ARG A 159 -4.57 2.34 4.09
N VAL A 160 -4.81 3.57 4.52
CA VAL A 160 -4.78 3.99 5.92
C VAL A 160 -6.23 4.03 6.40
N GLN A 161 -6.51 3.32 7.48
CA GLN A 161 -7.83 3.25 8.10
C GLN A 161 -7.88 4.18 9.31
N TRP A 162 -9.05 4.73 9.58
CA TRP A 162 -9.30 5.50 10.80
C TRP A 162 -9.85 4.57 11.89
N ASN A 163 -9.18 4.52 13.04
CA ASN A 163 -9.73 3.89 14.23
C ASN A 163 -10.61 4.92 14.96
N PHE A 164 -11.93 4.78 14.84
CA PHE A 164 -12.90 5.69 15.43
C PHE A 164 -13.05 5.53 16.95
N GLU A 165 -12.61 4.42 17.52
CA GLU A 165 -12.68 4.15 18.96
C GLU A 165 -11.54 4.86 19.68
N ASP A 166 -10.32 4.62 19.22
CA ASP A 166 -9.09 5.14 19.83
C ASP A 166 -8.64 6.49 19.21
N LYS A 167 -9.34 6.97 18.18
CA LYS A 167 -9.14 8.25 17.50
C LYS A 167 -7.72 8.45 16.96
N HIS A 168 -7.18 7.42 16.35
CA HIS A 168 -5.91 7.46 15.64
C HIS A 168 -5.97 6.76 14.29
N ALA A 169 -5.02 7.07 13.42
CA ALA A 169 -4.84 6.35 12.17
C ALA A 169 -4.24 4.96 12.44
N GLN A 170 -4.56 4.00 11.59
CA GLN A 170 -3.96 2.67 11.57
C GLN A 170 -3.82 2.17 10.14
N LYS A 171 -2.89 1.26 9.90
CA LYS A 171 -2.65 0.68 8.57
C LYS A 171 -1.89 -0.62 8.71
N CYS A 172 -1.87 -1.45 7.67
CA CYS A 172 -1.10 -2.68 7.69
C CYS A 172 0.37 -2.37 8.02
N ASP A 173 0.89 -3.08 9.02
CA ASP A 173 2.23 -3.02 9.59
C ASP A 173 3.01 -4.32 9.32
N LEU A 174 2.54 -5.12 8.35
CA LEU A 174 3.05 -6.47 8.06
C LEU A 174 3.05 -7.39 9.28
N CYS A 175 2.07 -7.21 10.18
CA CYS A 175 1.95 -7.96 11.44
C CYS A 175 3.07 -7.67 12.44
N LYS A 176 3.79 -6.54 12.33
CA LYS A 176 4.88 -6.20 13.26
C LYS A 176 4.38 -6.04 14.71
N ASN A 177 3.16 -5.51 14.90
CA ASN A 177 2.58 -5.28 16.23
C ASN A 177 1.24 -6.03 16.38
N THR A 178 1.28 -7.35 16.60
CA THR A 178 0.11 -8.22 16.81
C THR A 178 0.06 -8.81 18.23
N PRO A 179 -0.49 -8.10 19.24
CA PRO A 179 -0.49 -8.56 20.63
C PRO A 179 -1.34 -9.81 20.90
N PHE A 180 -2.23 -10.22 19.98
CA PHE A 180 -3.10 -11.39 20.12
C PHE A 180 -2.75 -12.51 19.14
N TRP A 181 -1.51 -12.56 18.67
CA TRP A 181 -1.02 -13.60 17.78
C TRP A 181 0.37 -14.06 18.23
N ASP A 182 0.54 -15.37 18.42
CA ASP A 182 1.74 -15.97 19.04
C ASP A 182 2.90 -16.21 18.06
N GLU A 183 2.87 -15.58 16.90
CA GLU A 183 3.89 -15.71 15.85
C GLU A 183 4.61 -14.38 15.63
N GLU A 184 5.89 -14.45 15.30
CA GLU A 184 6.66 -13.26 14.94
C GLU A 184 6.25 -12.77 13.54
N GLY A 185 5.81 -11.51 13.46
CA GLY A 185 5.47 -10.86 12.21
C GLY A 185 6.61 -10.03 11.60
N GLY A 186 6.26 -9.07 10.74
CA GLY A 186 7.24 -8.23 10.04
C GLY A 186 7.94 -8.94 8.86
N PRO A 187 8.88 -8.27 8.16
CA PRO A 187 9.41 -8.77 6.89
C PRO A 187 10.20 -10.08 6.94
N SER A 188 10.70 -10.46 8.12
CA SER A 188 11.41 -11.73 8.35
C SER A 188 10.50 -12.80 8.98
N GLY A 189 9.29 -12.42 9.39
CA GLY A 189 8.32 -13.28 10.07
C GLY A 189 7.17 -13.68 9.16
N LYS A 190 6.06 -14.07 9.76
CA LYS A 190 4.84 -14.49 9.06
C LYS A 190 3.86 -13.33 8.93
N GLN A 191 3.04 -13.37 7.89
CA GLN A 191 1.89 -12.46 7.75
C GLN A 191 0.61 -13.27 7.93
N LEU A 192 -0.15 -12.96 8.98
CA LEU A 192 -1.36 -13.71 9.31
C LEU A 192 -2.35 -13.80 8.14
N CYS A 193 -2.48 -12.71 7.37
CA CYS A 193 -3.36 -12.70 6.20
C CYS A 193 -2.92 -13.68 5.11
N VAL A 194 -1.62 -13.94 4.95
CA VAL A 194 -1.06 -14.95 4.03
C VAL A 194 -1.35 -16.36 4.57
N GLU A 195 -1.07 -16.59 5.84
CA GLU A 195 -1.21 -17.90 6.49
C GLU A 195 -2.67 -18.39 6.53
N ILE A 196 -3.62 -17.48 6.79
CA ILE A 196 -5.02 -17.85 7.01
C ILE A 196 -5.85 -17.88 5.73
N CYS A 197 -5.32 -17.39 4.60
CA CYS A 197 -6.11 -17.26 3.37
C CYS A 197 -6.50 -18.64 2.81
N PRO A 198 -7.78 -19.06 2.87
CA PRO A 198 -8.17 -20.39 2.40
C PRO A 198 -7.96 -20.55 0.89
N MET A 199 -8.08 -19.44 0.14
CA MET A 199 -7.85 -19.42 -1.30
C MET A 199 -6.36 -19.38 -1.68
N LYS A 200 -5.45 -19.11 -0.72
CA LYS A 200 -4.04 -18.80 -0.99
C LYS A 200 -3.92 -17.73 -2.09
N ALA A 201 -4.69 -16.66 -1.94
CA ALA A 201 -4.79 -15.53 -2.88
C ALA A 201 -3.91 -14.34 -2.46
N ILE A 202 -3.15 -14.48 -1.37
CA ILE A 202 -2.26 -13.45 -0.85
C ILE A 202 -0.88 -14.09 -0.73
N ALA A 203 0.15 -13.38 -1.18
CA ALA A 203 1.54 -13.78 -1.06
C ALA A 203 2.36 -12.64 -0.43
N PHE A 204 3.50 -13.00 0.14
CA PHE A 204 4.48 -12.07 0.67
C PHE A 204 5.73 -12.07 -0.22
N THR A 205 6.37 -10.91 -0.37
CA THR A 205 7.66 -10.78 -1.04
C THR A 205 8.54 -9.74 -0.35
N ASN A 206 9.85 -9.99 -0.33
CA ASN A 206 10.86 -9.02 0.09
C ASN A 206 11.38 -8.15 -1.07
N VAL A 207 10.89 -8.40 -2.29
CA VAL A 207 11.27 -7.63 -3.48
C VAL A 207 10.31 -6.46 -3.64
N LEU A 208 10.84 -5.24 -3.71
CA LEU A 208 10.07 -4.03 -3.99
C LEU A 208 9.28 -4.19 -5.30
N PRO A 209 7.93 -4.17 -5.24
CA PRO A 209 7.11 -4.22 -6.44
C PRO A 209 7.29 -2.99 -7.32
N VAL A 210 6.98 -3.15 -8.61
CA VAL A 210 6.81 -1.99 -9.49
C VAL A 210 5.65 -1.15 -8.95
N GLN A 211 5.81 0.18 -8.88
CA GLN A 211 4.83 1.08 -8.26
C GLN A 211 3.63 1.37 -9.18
N THR A 212 3.02 0.31 -9.73
CA THR A 212 1.74 0.29 -10.45
C THR A 212 0.76 -0.62 -9.73
N ASP A 213 -0.50 -0.67 -10.16
CA ASP A 213 -1.49 -1.57 -9.57
C ASP A 213 -1.12 -3.04 -9.80
N GLU A 214 -0.64 -3.36 -11.01
CA GLU A 214 -0.24 -4.69 -11.45
C GLU A 214 1.02 -5.18 -10.73
N GLY A 215 1.92 -4.27 -10.33
CA GLY A 215 3.12 -4.65 -9.59
C GLY A 215 2.80 -5.32 -8.25
N TYR A 216 1.65 -4.99 -7.64
CA TYR A 216 1.18 -5.61 -6.40
C TYR A 216 0.22 -6.80 -6.64
N THR A 217 0.10 -7.25 -7.89
CA THR A 217 -0.64 -8.45 -8.27
C THR A 217 0.33 -9.60 -8.48
N ALA A 218 -0.07 -10.80 -8.07
CA ALA A 218 0.62 -12.03 -8.39
C ALA A 218 -0.40 -13.03 -8.93
N ASN A 219 -0.05 -13.76 -9.99
CA ASN A 219 -0.82 -14.91 -10.40
C ASN A 219 -0.47 -16.10 -9.50
N LEU A 220 -1.38 -16.45 -8.60
CA LEU A 220 -1.24 -17.53 -7.63
C LEU A 220 -2.12 -18.74 -7.99
N ARG A 221 -2.73 -18.74 -9.18
CA ARG A 221 -3.61 -19.80 -9.67
C ARG A 221 -2.77 -20.96 -10.20
N ASN A 222 -3.31 -22.17 -10.12
CA ASN A 222 -2.63 -23.40 -10.51
C ASN A 222 -3.46 -24.16 -11.55
N ASP A 223 -2.89 -25.24 -12.09
CA ASP A 223 -3.57 -26.07 -13.11
C ASP A 223 -4.93 -26.60 -12.64
N HIS A 224 -5.09 -26.80 -11.32
CA HIS A 224 -6.38 -27.20 -10.76
C HIS A 224 -7.49 -26.18 -11.04
N TYR A 225 -7.19 -24.87 -11.06
CA TYR A 225 -8.18 -23.86 -11.45
C TYR A 225 -8.66 -24.10 -12.88
N LEU A 226 -7.77 -24.41 -13.82
CA LEU A 226 -8.15 -24.75 -15.20
C LEU A 226 -9.00 -26.02 -15.26
N GLU A 227 -8.63 -27.05 -14.49
CA GLU A 227 -9.33 -28.34 -14.47
C GLU A 227 -10.81 -28.20 -14.06
N ILE A 228 -11.09 -27.31 -13.11
CA ILE A 228 -12.46 -27.05 -12.63
C ILE A 228 -13.17 -25.92 -13.40
N GLY A 229 -12.56 -25.43 -14.50
CA GLY A 229 -13.16 -24.43 -15.37
C GLY A 229 -13.06 -22.99 -14.86
N LEU A 230 -12.10 -22.69 -13.99
CA LEU A 230 -11.78 -21.34 -13.54
C LEU A 230 -10.57 -20.75 -14.30
N PRO A 231 -10.43 -19.42 -14.36
CA PRO A 231 -9.30 -18.79 -15.02
C PRO A 231 -7.98 -19.09 -14.32
N SER A 232 -6.91 -19.31 -15.07
CA SER A 232 -5.54 -19.40 -14.54
C SER A 232 -4.58 -18.37 -15.12
N ASP A 233 -5.01 -17.61 -16.12
CA ASP A 233 -4.18 -16.61 -16.81
C ASP A 233 -4.57 -15.18 -16.44
N ASP A 234 -3.69 -14.23 -16.69
CA ASP A 234 -3.91 -12.82 -16.33
C ASP A 234 -4.90 -12.14 -17.27
N GLU A 235 -5.37 -12.82 -18.31
CA GLU A 235 -6.46 -12.42 -19.18
C GLU A 235 -7.84 -12.79 -18.60
N ALA A 236 -7.89 -13.48 -17.46
CA ALA A 236 -9.13 -13.97 -16.86
C ALA A 236 -9.96 -14.86 -17.81
N ARG A 237 -9.29 -15.58 -18.72
CA ARG A 237 -9.99 -16.42 -19.70
C ARG A 237 -10.58 -17.64 -19.01
N ILE A 238 -11.91 -17.72 -19.00
CA ILE A 238 -12.61 -18.95 -18.62
C ILE A 238 -12.53 -19.89 -19.83
N PRO A 239 -11.86 -21.06 -19.75
CA PRO A 239 -11.87 -22.02 -20.84
C PRO A 239 -13.33 -22.45 -21.11
N PRO A 240 -13.73 -22.63 -22.38
CA PRO A 240 -15.09 -23.08 -22.68
C PRO A 240 -15.35 -24.38 -21.92
N ALA A 241 -16.45 -24.42 -21.18
CA ALA A 241 -16.81 -25.53 -20.30
C ALA A 241 -16.58 -26.86 -21.03
N ARG A 242 -15.72 -27.73 -20.47
CA ARG A 242 -15.65 -29.13 -20.90
C ARG A 242 -16.99 -29.76 -20.54
N LEU A 243 -17.91 -29.78 -21.51
CA LEU A 243 -19.22 -30.40 -21.46
C LEU A 243 -19.16 -31.74 -20.71
N GLY A 244 -19.90 -31.84 -19.59
CA GLY A 244 -19.97 -33.07 -18.80
C GLY A 244 -21.15 -33.18 -17.85
N TYR A 245 -21.74 -32.07 -17.39
CA TYR A 245 -22.97 -32.10 -16.60
C TYR A 245 -23.93 -31.00 -17.06
N GLY A 246 -24.94 -31.39 -17.85
CA GLY A 246 -26.23 -30.69 -17.87
C GLY A 246 -26.46 -29.57 -18.88
N ALA A 247 -25.66 -29.40 -19.94
CA ALA A 247 -26.03 -28.52 -21.05
C ALA A 247 -27.07 -29.18 -21.98
N GLY A 248 -28.23 -29.55 -21.41
CA GLY A 248 -29.47 -29.69 -22.16
C GLY A 248 -30.10 -28.30 -22.29
N GLY A 249 -29.57 -27.47 -23.18
CA GLY A 249 -30.01 -26.08 -23.32
C GLY A 249 -29.22 -25.31 -24.37
N THR A 250 -29.50 -25.62 -25.63
CA THR A 250 -29.29 -24.79 -26.83
C THR A 250 -27.98 -23.99 -26.92
N ALA A 251 -27.04 -24.51 -27.69
CA ALA A 251 -26.05 -23.70 -28.38
C ALA A 251 -26.77 -22.66 -29.27
N ALA A 252 -26.86 -21.42 -28.79
CA ALA A 252 -27.25 -20.29 -29.62
C ALA A 252 -25.98 -19.71 -30.25
N GLN A 253 -25.91 -19.89 -31.57
CA GLN A 253 -24.94 -19.29 -32.47
C GLN A 253 -24.83 -17.78 -32.24
N ALA A 254 -23.61 -17.30 -32.02
CA ALA A 254 -23.23 -15.94 -32.43
C ALA A 254 -22.14 -16.09 -33.48
N ALA A 255 -22.58 -16.45 -34.69
CA ALA A 255 -21.78 -16.32 -35.89
C ALA A 255 -21.52 -14.83 -36.13
N ALA A 256 -20.25 -14.49 -36.33
CA ALA A 256 -19.82 -13.20 -36.82
C ALA A 256 -20.53 -12.88 -38.15
N GLY A 257 -21.35 -11.83 -38.13
CA GLY A 257 -21.90 -11.17 -39.31
C GLY A 257 -21.35 -9.75 -39.35
N SER A 258 -20.23 -9.56 -40.04
CA SER A 258 -19.78 -8.26 -40.51
C SER A 258 -20.76 -7.75 -41.56
N ASN A 259 -21.43 -6.63 -41.29
CA ASN A 259 -22.11 -5.87 -42.33
C ASN A 259 -21.22 -4.71 -42.77
N ASP A 260 -20.62 -4.89 -43.96
CA ASP A 260 -20.30 -3.80 -44.87
C ASP A 260 -21.58 -3.34 -45.58
N LYS A 261 -21.66 -2.01 -45.78
CA LYS A 261 -22.64 -1.18 -46.50
C LYS A 261 -23.70 -0.46 -45.66
#